data_AF-A0A1Q7CQZ9-F1
#
_entry.id   AF-A0A1Q7CQZ9-F1
#
_cell.length_a   1.000
_cell.length_b   1.000
_cell.length_c   1.000
_cell.angle_alpha   90.00
_cell.angle_beta   90.00
_cell.angle_gamma   90.00
#
_symmetry.space_group_name_H-M   'P 1'
#
loop_
_entity.id
_entity.type
_entity.pdbx_description
1 polymer ?
#
loop_
_entity_poly.entity_id
_entity_poly.type
_entity_poly.pdbx_seq_one_letter_code
_entity_poly.pdbx_strand_id
1 'polypeptide(L)'
;MKERGPERRKSAGRRAGETGELPLERPPLVTCPHCGSIVPAGDFCGHCGAHLTMNSRRRSHAFAAVPNERVVQLAIISPLLPHLPHRRGASFRLALVAGAALVALLAALHLFALATVAAVLVVPVLYLMYLYEVEVYESEPWLVIGATMVIGALLGIAFTNLAGGTLSQLLITGDRETAFVLAGIAIPVVAQTLMLAGPLFLYLFRERFREPLDGLSFGAASALGFTMASALTRFWPLLTGPLVGTGSTLDWAARLTRAGLLVMLINACTTGLVTAALWLRRYDRRRSGRPWWSSVLAALVVAFGVQVLLGMLTFAVQDLILDLAILALVTAVLLLFLRVVIHEALLTEGAEHEIGPDAPCPECHRIVPTMAFCPACGAARAAAAKQGRPKVAGGV
;
A
#
# COMPACT_ATOMS: atom_id res chain seq x y z
N MET A 1 82.44 -5.12 -8.74
CA MET A 1 81.17 -4.50 -8.30
C MET A 1 80.07 -5.56 -8.38
N LYS A 2 79.60 -6.07 -7.25
CA LYS A 2 78.41 -6.94 -7.19
C LYS A 2 77.75 -6.77 -5.81
N GLU A 3 76.45 -6.47 -5.84
CA GLU A 3 75.65 -5.83 -4.80
C GLU A 3 75.25 -6.77 -3.66
N ARG A 4 74.98 -6.16 -2.49
CA ARG A 4 74.47 -6.79 -1.27
C ARG A 4 73.02 -7.24 -1.46
N GLY A 5 72.71 -8.50 -1.17
CA GLY A 5 71.34 -9.01 -1.03
C GLY A 5 70.80 -8.79 0.41
N PRO A 6 69.48 -8.66 0.62
CA PRO A 6 68.90 -8.21 1.89
C PRO A 6 68.59 -9.35 2.88
N GLU A 7 68.60 -8.98 4.17
CA GLU A 7 68.32 -9.81 5.35
C GLU A 7 66.95 -10.50 5.35
N ARG A 8 66.94 -11.78 5.73
CA ARG A 8 65.73 -12.53 6.15
C ARG A 8 65.23 -11.99 7.50
N ARG A 9 64.16 -11.19 7.50
CA ARG A 9 63.36 -10.92 8.70
C ARG A 9 62.49 -12.14 9.04
N LYS A 10 62.74 -12.75 10.20
CA LYS A 10 61.95 -13.84 10.78
C LYS A 10 60.52 -13.36 11.05
N SER A 11 59.53 -14.02 10.46
CA SER A 11 58.11 -13.85 10.77
C SER A 11 57.82 -14.42 12.16
N ALA A 12 57.34 -13.59 13.10
CA ALA A 12 56.75 -14.06 14.34
C ALA A 12 55.42 -14.79 14.02
N GLY A 13 55.33 -16.05 14.44
CA GLY A 13 54.16 -16.90 14.23
C GLY A 13 52.92 -16.33 14.92
N ARG A 14 51.85 -16.17 14.13
CA ARG A 14 50.52 -15.77 14.60
C ARG A 14 49.91 -16.99 15.32
N ARG A 15 49.65 -16.90 16.63
CA ARG A 15 48.90 -17.94 17.37
C ARG A 15 47.45 -17.91 16.90
N ALA A 16 46.94 -19.08 16.52
CA ALA A 16 45.52 -19.29 16.29
C ALA A 16 44.80 -19.23 17.64
N GLY A 17 44.03 -18.17 17.89
CA GLY A 17 43.29 -18.00 19.15
C GLY A 17 42.72 -16.61 19.41
N GLU A 18 43.21 -15.56 18.75
CA GLU A 18 42.59 -14.24 18.83
C GLU A 18 41.56 -14.08 17.71
N THR A 19 40.32 -14.49 17.98
CA THR A 19 39.16 -13.87 17.31
C THR A 19 39.11 -12.43 17.77
N GLY A 20 39.83 -11.56 17.06
CA GLY A 20 39.68 -10.13 17.19
C GLY A 20 38.26 -9.76 16.80
N GLU A 21 37.37 -9.67 17.78
CA GLU A 21 36.27 -8.72 17.71
C GLU A 21 36.93 -7.34 17.56
N LEU A 22 37.09 -6.89 16.31
CA LEU A 22 37.18 -5.46 16.04
C LEU A 22 35.95 -4.85 16.73
N PRO A 23 36.11 -3.98 17.73
CA PRO A 23 34.98 -3.24 18.25
C PRO A 23 34.41 -2.51 17.04
N LEU A 24 33.17 -2.83 16.63
CA LEU A 24 32.44 -1.96 15.73
C LEU A 24 32.33 -0.65 16.48
N GLU A 25 33.25 0.27 16.20
CA GLU A 25 33.32 1.58 16.81
C GLU A 25 32.01 2.26 16.46
N ARG A 26 31.10 2.31 17.45
CA ARG A 26 29.76 2.84 17.24
C ARG A 26 29.90 4.25 16.68
N PRO A 27 29.09 4.64 15.69
CA PRO A 27 29.17 5.99 15.12
C PRO A 27 29.09 7.03 16.24
N PRO A 28 29.85 8.14 16.15
CA PRO A 28 29.78 9.19 17.15
C PRO A 28 28.34 9.70 17.27
N LEU A 29 27.91 10.00 18.50
CA LEU A 29 26.56 10.49 18.74
C LEU A 29 26.46 11.98 18.38
N VAL A 30 25.37 12.36 17.71
CA VAL A 30 25.05 13.73 17.33
C VAL A 30 23.63 14.08 17.80
N THR A 31 23.43 15.34 18.18
CA THR A 31 22.11 15.84 18.56
C THR A 31 21.35 16.27 17.31
N CYS A 32 20.15 15.72 17.08
CA CYS A 32 19.34 16.12 15.94
C CYS A 32 18.78 17.55 16.12
N PRO A 33 18.95 18.47 15.16
CA PRO A 33 18.44 19.84 15.27
C PRO A 33 16.91 19.95 15.20
N HIS A 34 16.22 18.90 14.76
CA HIS A 34 14.76 18.92 14.58
C HIS A 34 13.99 18.30 15.75
N CYS A 35 14.48 17.21 16.33
CA CYS A 35 13.83 16.53 17.45
C CYS A 35 14.59 16.61 18.78
N GLY A 36 15.83 17.13 18.78
CA GLY A 36 16.65 17.26 19.98
C GLY A 36 17.18 15.94 20.54
N SER A 37 16.84 14.79 19.94
CA SER A 37 17.32 13.48 20.40
C SER A 37 18.78 13.26 20.01
N ILE A 38 19.52 12.60 20.90
CA ILE A 38 20.89 12.14 20.64
C ILE A 38 20.80 10.84 19.83
N VAL A 39 21.40 10.82 18.64
CA VAL A 39 21.38 9.68 17.71
C VAL A 39 22.78 9.42 17.14
N PRO A 40 23.12 8.18 16.77
CA PRO A 40 24.31 7.87 15.97
C PRO A 40 24.40 8.74 14.72
N ALA A 41 25.61 9.22 14.41
CA ALA A 41 25.89 9.98 13.19
C ALA A 41 25.52 9.17 11.94
N GLY A 42 24.83 9.83 11.01
CA GLY A 42 24.39 9.28 9.74
C GLY A 42 23.79 10.36 8.86
N ASP A 43 23.38 9.99 7.64
CA ASP A 43 22.70 10.91 6.72
C ASP A 43 21.29 11.26 7.20
N PHE A 44 20.66 10.35 7.95
CA PHE A 44 19.32 10.49 8.52
C PHE A 44 19.32 10.33 10.04
N CYS A 45 18.40 11.04 10.69
CA CYS A 45 18.13 10.89 12.11
C CYS A 45 17.41 9.55 12.34
N GLY A 46 18.00 8.65 13.13
CA GLY A 46 17.37 7.38 13.46
C GLY A 46 16.08 7.49 14.28
N HIS A 47 15.83 8.63 14.92
CA HIS A 47 14.64 8.88 15.74
C HIS A 47 13.51 9.57 14.96
N CYS A 48 13.72 10.77 14.43
CA CYS A 48 12.65 11.50 13.70
C CYS A 48 12.65 11.29 12.18
N GLY A 49 13.65 10.60 11.62
CA GLY A 49 13.74 10.33 10.18
C GLY A 49 14.18 11.53 9.32
N ALA A 50 14.44 12.70 9.92
CA ALA A 50 14.91 13.88 9.20
C ALA A 50 16.29 13.66 8.54
N HIS A 51 16.53 14.29 7.38
CA HIS A 51 17.84 14.25 6.73
C HIS A 51 18.79 15.22 7.44
N LEU A 52 19.83 14.70 8.09
CA LEU A 52 20.76 15.47 8.91
C LEU A 52 21.70 16.32 8.06
N THR A 53 22.28 15.76 6.98
CA THR A 53 23.23 16.48 6.12
C THR A 53 22.57 17.57 5.27
N MET A 54 21.31 17.39 4.86
CA MET A 54 20.53 18.42 4.15
C MET A 54 19.68 19.30 5.09
N ASN A 55 19.74 19.08 6.41
CA ASN A 55 18.94 19.77 7.42
C ASN A 55 17.44 19.88 7.06
N SER A 56 16.84 18.75 6.62
CA SER A 56 15.46 18.74 6.12
C SER A 56 14.59 17.74 6.89
N ARG A 57 13.60 18.27 7.64
CA ARG A 57 12.66 17.45 8.42
C ARG A 57 11.67 16.68 7.55
N ARG A 58 11.12 17.31 6.51
CA ARG A 58 10.11 16.69 5.63
C ARG A 58 10.70 15.69 4.64
N ARG A 59 12.01 15.72 4.38
CA ARG A 59 12.73 14.83 3.46
C ARG A 59 11.94 14.44 2.19
N SER A 60 11.36 15.43 1.49
CA SER A 60 10.47 15.20 0.34
C SER A 60 11.12 14.44 -0.84
N HIS A 61 12.45 14.45 -0.88
CA HIS A 61 13.26 13.73 -1.86
C HIS A 61 13.44 12.24 -1.52
N ALA A 62 13.20 11.81 -0.28
CA ALA A 62 13.39 10.44 0.18
C ALA A 62 12.13 9.93 0.89
N PHE A 63 11.41 9.02 0.23
CA PHE A 63 10.20 8.44 0.78
C PHE A 63 10.52 7.52 1.98
N ALA A 64 9.78 7.69 3.07
CA ALA A 64 10.01 7.02 4.35
C ALA A 64 10.07 5.48 4.27
N ALA A 65 9.24 4.85 3.44
CA ALA A 65 9.28 3.40 3.26
C ALA A 65 10.40 2.96 2.31
N VAL A 66 10.61 3.72 1.23
CA VAL A 66 11.57 3.42 0.16
C VAL A 66 12.39 4.67 -0.13
N PRO A 67 13.57 4.83 0.50
CA PRO A 67 14.33 6.09 0.43
C PRO A 67 14.84 6.47 -0.95
N ASN A 68 14.94 5.51 -1.88
CA ASN A 68 15.40 5.74 -3.25
C ASN A 68 14.31 6.40 -4.14
N GLU A 69 13.07 6.46 -3.67
CA GLU A 69 11.97 7.08 -4.40
C GLU A 69 11.58 8.43 -3.78
N ARG A 70 11.12 9.38 -4.60
CA ARG A 70 10.61 10.67 -4.11
C ARG A 70 9.23 10.50 -3.50
N VAL A 71 8.85 11.38 -2.57
CA VAL A 71 7.50 11.34 -1.96
C VAL A 71 6.40 11.57 -3.00
N VAL A 72 6.64 12.46 -3.96
CA VAL A 72 5.71 12.74 -5.07
C VAL A 72 6.24 12.05 -6.34
N GLN A 73 6.19 10.73 -6.34
CA GLN A 73 6.48 9.90 -7.50
C GLN A 73 5.34 8.92 -7.72
N LEU A 74 4.79 8.90 -8.93
CA LEU A 74 3.69 8.01 -9.28
C LEU A 74 4.20 6.56 -9.33
N ALA A 75 3.72 5.74 -8.42
CA ALA A 75 3.97 4.31 -8.37
C ALA A 75 2.71 3.61 -7.85
N ILE A 76 2.36 2.46 -8.44
CA ILE A 76 1.20 1.68 -8.02
C ILE A 76 1.58 0.74 -6.85
N ILE A 77 2.75 0.11 -6.95
CA ILE A 77 3.22 -0.94 -6.04
C ILE A 77 3.59 -0.37 -4.66
N SER A 78 4.47 0.64 -4.61
CA SER A 78 5.00 1.19 -3.36
C SER A 78 3.95 1.69 -2.36
N PRO A 79 2.85 2.39 -2.76
CA PRO A 79 1.82 2.83 -1.82
C PRO A 79 0.80 1.74 -1.44
N LEU A 80 0.52 0.77 -2.31
CA LEU A 80 -0.44 -0.32 -2.02
C LEU A 80 0.19 -1.48 -1.25
N LEU A 81 1.50 -1.66 -1.38
CA LEU A 81 2.26 -2.78 -0.82
C LEU A 81 3.39 -2.23 0.06
N PRO A 82 3.06 -1.51 1.15
CA PRO A 82 4.02 -0.72 1.91
C PRO A 82 5.10 -1.56 2.59
N HIS A 83 4.83 -2.83 2.89
CA HIS A 83 5.77 -3.74 3.55
C HIS A 83 6.67 -4.53 2.59
N LEU A 84 6.52 -4.34 1.27
CA LEU A 84 7.25 -5.14 0.29
C LEU A 84 8.74 -4.71 0.26
N PRO A 85 9.70 -5.63 0.52
CA PRO A 85 11.11 -5.32 0.39
C PRO A 85 11.43 -4.93 -1.05
N HIS A 86 12.18 -3.84 -1.25
CA HIS A 86 12.41 -3.26 -2.58
C HIS A 86 13.01 -4.25 -3.59
N ARG A 87 13.83 -5.19 -3.12
CA ARG A 87 14.44 -6.26 -3.93
C ARG A 87 13.42 -7.19 -4.58
N ARG A 88 12.24 -7.39 -3.98
CA ARG A 88 11.14 -8.23 -4.53
C ARG A 88 10.15 -7.44 -5.39
N GLY A 89 10.26 -6.10 -5.43
CA GLY A 89 9.38 -5.24 -6.24
C GLY A 89 9.41 -5.58 -7.74
N ALA A 90 10.55 -6.06 -8.25
CA ALA A 90 10.67 -6.48 -9.65
C ALA A 90 9.78 -7.69 -9.98
N SER A 91 9.66 -8.67 -9.08
CA SER A 91 8.84 -9.86 -9.28
C SER A 91 7.34 -9.50 -9.30
N PHE A 92 6.90 -8.63 -8.41
CA PHE A 92 5.50 -8.14 -8.40
C PHE A 92 5.16 -7.32 -9.63
N ARG A 93 6.07 -6.46 -10.10
CA ARG A 93 5.90 -5.74 -11.35
C ARG A 93 5.80 -6.69 -12.54
N LEU A 94 6.65 -7.71 -12.59
CA LEU A 94 6.60 -8.73 -13.65
C LEU A 94 5.30 -9.53 -13.60
N ALA A 95 4.81 -9.89 -12.41
CA ALA A 95 3.52 -10.55 -12.24
C ALA A 95 2.34 -9.67 -12.69
N LEU A 96 2.38 -8.36 -12.41
CA LEU A 96 1.39 -7.40 -12.91
C LEU A 96 1.42 -7.29 -14.45
N VAL A 97 2.62 -7.19 -15.05
CA VAL A 97 2.76 -7.18 -16.51
C VAL A 97 2.29 -8.49 -17.12
N ALA A 98 2.60 -9.63 -16.52
CA ALA A 98 2.15 -10.94 -16.99
C ALA A 98 0.62 -11.07 -16.91
N GLY A 99 0.00 -10.61 -15.82
CA GLY A 99 -1.46 -10.56 -15.68
C GLY A 99 -2.12 -9.65 -16.73
N ALA A 100 -1.56 -8.46 -16.96
CA ALA A 100 -2.05 -7.55 -18.00
C ALA A 100 -1.89 -8.14 -19.41
N ALA A 101 -0.77 -8.82 -19.68
CA ALA A 101 -0.53 -9.51 -20.95
C ALA A 101 -1.52 -10.67 -21.16
N LEU A 102 -1.85 -11.43 -20.10
CA LEU A 102 -2.86 -12.48 -20.16
C LEU A 102 -4.24 -11.90 -20.50
N VAL A 103 -4.64 -10.79 -19.88
CA VAL A 103 -5.91 -10.10 -20.19
C VAL A 103 -5.92 -9.63 -21.64
N ALA A 104 -4.83 -9.01 -22.10
CA ALA A 104 -4.71 -8.53 -23.47
C ALA A 104 -4.78 -9.68 -24.49
N LEU A 105 -4.12 -10.81 -24.20
CA LEU A 105 -4.16 -12.02 -25.02
C LEU A 105 -5.59 -12.58 -25.12
N LEU A 106 -6.29 -12.73 -24.00
CA LEU A 106 -7.68 -13.21 -23.98
C LEU A 106 -8.61 -12.26 -24.74
N ALA A 107 -8.41 -10.95 -24.61
CA ALA A 107 -9.17 -9.95 -25.36
C ALA A 107 -8.88 -10.00 -26.86
N ALA A 108 -7.63 -10.22 -27.28
CA ALA A 108 -7.27 -10.38 -28.68
C ALA A 108 -7.90 -11.64 -29.31
N LEU A 109 -8.04 -12.70 -28.52
CA LEU A 109 -8.75 -13.93 -28.90
C LEU A 109 -10.29 -13.79 -28.84
N HIS A 110 -10.82 -12.59 -28.55
CA HIS A 110 -12.25 -12.31 -28.41
C HIS A 110 -12.95 -13.12 -27.30
N LEU A 111 -12.17 -13.64 -26.34
CA LEU A 111 -12.66 -14.36 -25.16
C LEU A 111 -12.98 -13.37 -24.03
N PHE A 112 -13.88 -12.42 -24.30
CA PHE A 112 -14.12 -11.26 -23.43
C PHE A 112 -14.62 -11.64 -22.03
N ALA A 113 -15.38 -12.73 -21.91
CA ALA A 113 -15.85 -13.23 -20.61
C ALA A 113 -14.67 -13.67 -19.73
N LEU A 114 -13.75 -14.48 -20.28
CA LEU A 114 -12.53 -14.90 -19.59
C LEU A 114 -11.57 -13.73 -19.34
N ALA A 115 -11.45 -12.82 -20.30
CA ALA A 115 -10.65 -11.60 -20.14
C ALA A 115 -11.16 -10.75 -18.97
N THR A 116 -12.49 -10.66 -18.79
CA THR A 116 -13.11 -9.94 -17.68
C THR A 116 -12.81 -10.58 -16.33
N VAL A 117 -12.94 -11.91 -16.23
CA VAL A 117 -12.58 -12.64 -15.02
C VAL A 117 -11.11 -12.45 -14.68
N ALA A 118 -10.22 -12.62 -15.67
CA ALA A 118 -8.80 -12.40 -15.49
C ALA A 118 -8.50 -10.96 -15.02
N ALA A 119 -9.07 -9.94 -15.67
CA ALA A 119 -8.84 -8.54 -15.34
C ALA A 119 -9.27 -8.19 -13.92
N VAL A 120 -10.39 -8.73 -13.46
CA VAL A 120 -10.91 -8.50 -12.11
C VAL A 120 -10.12 -9.27 -11.05
N LEU A 121 -9.48 -10.39 -11.41
CA LEU A 121 -8.67 -11.20 -10.48
C LEU A 121 -7.21 -10.76 -10.36
N VAL A 122 -6.61 -10.13 -11.37
CA VAL A 122 -5.17 -9.80 -11.37
C VAL A 122 -4.76 -9.02 -10.12
N VAL A 123 -5.41 -7.89 -9.82
CA VAL A 123 -5.03 -7.04 -8.68
C VAL A 123 -5.31 -7.72 -7.33
N PRO A 124 -6.50 -8.30 -7.07
CA PRO A 124 -6.77 -9.04 -5.84
C PRO A 124 -5.81 -10.22 -5.60
N VAL A 125 -5.48 -11.00 -6.64
CA VAL A 125 -4.55 -12.14 -6.53
C VAL A 125 -3.14 -11.65 -6.23
N LEU A 126 -2.68 -10.59 -6.90
CA LEU A 126 -1.38 -9.97 -6.57
C LEU A 126 -1.35 -9.47 -5.13
N TYR A 127 -2.46 -8.92 -4.64
CA TYR A 127 -2.56 -8.50 -3.26
C TYR A 127 -2.48 -9.68 -2.28
N LEU A 128 -3.18 -10.79 -2.56
CA LEU A 128 -3.06 -12.03 -1.77
C LEU A 128 -1.64 -12.62 -1.80
N MET A 129 -0.97 -12.59 -2.96
CA MET A 129 0.43 -13.00 -3.07
C MET A 129 1.34 -12.11 -2.24
N TYR A 130 1.10 -10.80 -2.21
CA TYR A 130 1.83 -9.87 -1.33
C TYR A 130 1.63 -10.21 0.15
N LEU A 131 0.39 -10.44 0.56
CA LEU A 131 0.09 -10.82 1.94
C LEU A 131 0.78 -12.11 2.30
N TYR A 132 0.72 -13.11 1.43
CA TYR A 132 1.48 -14.35 1.61
C TYR A 132 2.96 -14.03 1.79
N GLU A 133 3.59 -13.30 0.86
CA GLU A 133 5.02 -13.01 0.87
C GLU A 133 5.50 -12.21 2.11
N VAL A 134 4.66 -11.30 2.62
CA VAL A 134 4.98 -10.41 3.75
C VAL A 134 4.63 -11.03 5.11
N GLU A 135 3.61 -11.89 5.18
CA GLU A 135 3.02 -12.37 6.43
C GLU A 135 3.05 -13.89 6.63
N VAL A 136 4.06 -14.60 6.09
CA VAL A 136 4.33 -16.01 6.43
C VAL A 136 4.75 -16.16 7.92
N TYR A 137 3.83 -15.96 8.86
CA TYR A 137 3.88 -16.25 10.29
C TYR A 137 4.40 -15.15 11.25
N GLU A 138 3.57 -14.14 11.51
CA GLU A 138 3.17 -13.98 12.92
C GLU A 138 2.09 -15.04 13.21
N SER A 139 1.89 -15.43 14.47
CA SER A 139 0.77 -16.32 14.81
C SER A 139 -0.56 -15.60 14.51
N GLU A 140 -1.23 -16.03 13.41
CA GLU A 140 -2.62 -15.69 12.99
C GLU A 140 -2.95 -14.48 12.01
N PRO A 141 -2.07 -13.87 11.19
CA PRO A 141 -2.45 -12.74 10.29
C PRO A 141 -3.14 -13.10 8.96
N TRP A 142 -2.64 -14.08 8.19
CA TRP A 142 -3.15 -14.29 6.81
C TRP A 142 -4.63 -14.68 6.79
N LEU A 143 -5.08 -15.43 7.81
CA LEU A 143 -6.50 -15.77 7.99
C LEU A 143 -7.33 -14.53 8.29
N VAL A 144 -6.80 -13.57 9.05
CA VAL A 144 -7.53 -12.35 9.41
C VAL A 144 -7.63 -11.41 8.20
N ILE A 145 -6.53 -11.18 7.48
CA ILE A 145 -6.57 -10.34 6.27
C ILE A 145 -7.38 -11.03 5.17
N GLY A 146 -7.15 -12.33 4.95
CA GLY A 146 -7.97 -13.14 4.05
C GLY A 146 -9.45 -13.08 4.42
N ALA A 147 -9.79 -13.16 5.71
CA ALA A 147 -11.16 -12.99 6.19
C ALA A 147 -11.71 -11.59 5.91
N THR A 148 -10.93 -10.52 6.05
CA THR A 148 -11.42 -9.16 5.68
C THR A 148 -11.74 -9.06 4.20
N MET A 149 -10.93 -9.67 3.34
CA MET A 149 -11.19 -9.72 1.90
C MET A 149 -12.43 -10.57 1.58
N VAL A 150 -12.61 -11.70 2.27
CA VAL A 150 -13.80 -12.55 2.12
C VAL A 150 -15.06 -11.83 2.61
N ILE A 151 -15.02 -11.15 3.76
CA ILE A 151 -16.13 -10.33 4.26
C ILE A 151 -16.48 -9.24 3.25
N GLY A 152 -15.48 -8.54 2.72
CA GLY A 152 -15.65 -7.56 1.65
C GLY A 152 -16.34 -8.19 0.43
N ALA A 153 -15.88 -9.37 -0.01
CA ALA A 153 -16.45 -10.09 -1.13
C ALA A 153 -17.92 -10.50 -0.90
N LEU A 154 -18.25 -11.05 0.28
CA LEU A 154 -19.62 -11.41 0.66
C LEU A 154 -20.54 -10.19 0.66
N LEU A 155 -20.07 -9.08 1.24
CA LEU A 155 -20.80 -7.80 1.22
C LEU A 155 -20.98 -7.27 -0.20
N GLY A 156 -19.98 -7.42 -1.07
CA GLY A 156 -20.05 -7.01 -2.48
C GLY A 156 -21.10 -7.79 -3.28
N ILE A 157 -21.19 -9.12 -3.06
CA ILE A 157 -22.22 -9.96 -3.67
C ILE A 157 -23.61 -9.51 -3.20
N ALA A 158 -23.81 -9.41 -1.88
CA ALA A 158 -25.09 -9.00 -1.31
C ALA A 158 -25.50 -7.61 -1.82
N PHE A 159 -24.58 -6.65 -1.78
CA PHE A 159 -24.81 -5.29 -2.24
C PHE A 159 -25.18 -5.22 -3.73
N THR A 160 -24.44 -5.90 -4.59
CA THR A 160 -24.66 -5.83 -6.05
C THR A 160 -26.01 -6.40 -6.45
N ASN A 161 -26.45 -7.50 -5.81
CA ASN A 161 -27.77 -8.08 -6.05
C ASN A 161 -28.90 -7.14 -5.60
N LEU A 162 -28.78 -6.55 -4.42
CA LEU A 162 -29.78 -5.62 -3.88
C LEU A 162 -29.85 -4.33 -4.70
N ALA A 163 -28.71 -3.68 -4.93
CA ALA A 163 -28.63 -2.41 -5.66
C ALA A 163 -29.05 -2.56 -7.13
N GLY A 164 -28.69 -3.68 -7.78
CA GLY A 164 -29.09 -3.98 -9.15
C GLY A 164 -30.61 -4.13 -9.29
N GLY A 165 -31.24 -4.86 -8.36
CA GLY A 165 -32.70 -5.00 -8.32
C GLY A 165 -33.42 -3.66 -8.16
N THR A 166 -33.03 -2.86 -7.16
CA THR A 166 -33.68 -1.57 -6.88
C THR A 166 -33.51 -0.56 -8.02
N LEU A 167 -32.31 -0.49 -8.62
CA LEU A 167 -32.05 0.43 -9.73
C LEU A 167 -32.85 0.04 -10.98
N SER A 168 -32.96 -1.26 -11.26
CA SER A 168 -33.73 -1.75 -12.41
C SER A 168 -35.22 -1.40 -12.29
N GLN A 169 -35.81 -1.53 -11.10
CA GLN A 169 -37.20 -1.15 -10.83
C GLN A 169 -37.44 0.35 -11.08
N LEU A 170 -36.56 1.23 -10.59
CA LEU A 170 -36.68 2.68 -10.77
C LEU A 170 -36.57 3.12 -12.23
N LEU A 171 -35.69 2.45 -13.01
CA LEU A 171 -35.56 2.69 -14.43
C LEU A 171 -36.82 2.27 -15.20
N ILE A 172 -37.49 1.20 -14.78
CA ILE A 172 -38.75 0.72 -15.37
C ILE A 172 -39.91 1.65 -15.02
N THR A 173 -39.97 2.19 -13.80
CA THR A 173 -41.02 3.13 -13.38
C THR A 173 -40.85 4.53 -13.94
N GLY A 174 -39.71 4.83 -14.58
CA GLY A 174 -39.44 6.13 -15.22
C GLY A 174 -39.05 7.25 -14.27
N ASP A 175 -38.78 6.95 -13.00
CA ASP A 175 -38.40 7.95 -11.98
C ASP A 175 -36.90 8.29 -12.08
N ARG A 176 -36.60 9.24 -12.97
CA ARG A 176 -35.23 9.59 -13.35
C ARG A 176 -34.50 10.41 -12.29
N GLU A 177 -35.21 11.19 -11.48
CA GLU A 177 -34.63 11.97 -10.38
C GLU A 177 -34.18 11.05 -9.24
N THR A 178 -35.05 10.13 -8.82
CA THR A 178 -34.71 9.16 -7.77
C THR A 178 -33.63 8.19 -8.24
N ALA A 179 -33.68 7.74 -9.51
CA ALA A 179 -32.63 6.91 -10.09
C ALA A 179 -31.26 7.62 -10.10
N PHE A 180 -31.23 8.92 -10.39
CA PHE A 180 -30.01 9.73 -10.36
C PHE A 180 -29.44 9.85 -8.94
N VAL A 181 -30.27 10.18 -7.95
CA VAL A 181 -29.82 10.27 -6.54
C VAL A 181 -29.35 8.91 -6.03
N LEU A 182 -30.10 7.84 -6.34
CA LEU A 182 -29.75 6.49 -5.93
C LEU A 182 -28.42 6.05 -6.52
N ALA A 183 -28.23 6.17 -7.83
CA ALA A 183 -27.02 5.70 -8.50
C ALA A 183 -25.81 6.63 -8.38
N GLY A 184 -26.04 7.95 -8.33
CA GLY A 184 -24.99 8.95 -8.24
C GLY A 184 -24.45 9.16 -6.82
N ILE A 185 -25.29 8.99 -5.80
CA ILE A 185 -24.94 9.30 -4.40
C ILE A 185 -25.10 8.09 -3.50
N ALA A 186 -26.31 7.53 -3.39
CA ALA A 186 -26.59 6.53 -2.38
C ALA A 186 -25.80 5.23 -2.58
N ILE A 187 -25.78 4.69 -3.81
CA ILE A 187 -25.04 3.46 -4.16
C ILE A 187 -23.54 3.62 -3.86
N PRO A 188 -22.81 4.65 -4.36
CA PRO A 188 -21.39 4.81 -4.04
C PRO A 188 -21.11 5.02 -2.54
N VAL A 189 -21.94 5.80 -1.84
CA VAL A 189 -21.78 6.03 -0.40
C VAL A 189 -21.97 4.73 0.38
N VAL A 190 -23.04 3.99 0.08
CA VAL A 190 -23.30 2.69 0.73
C VAL A 190 -22.18 1.70 0.41
N ALA A 191 -21.73 1.60 -0.84
CA ALA A 191 -20.60 0.74 -1.21
C ALA A 191 -19.35 1.06 -0.39
N GLN A 192 -18.98 2.35 -0.27
CA GLN A 192 -17.84 2.78 0.53
C GLN A 192 -18.00 2.42 2.02
N THR A 193 -19.20 2.57 2.59
CA THR A 193 -19.45 2.17 3.98
C THR A 193 -19.33 0.66 4.18
N LEU A 194 -19.81 -0.15 3.25
CA LEU A 194 -19.69 -1.61 3.31
C LEU A 194 -18.23 -2.06 3.20
N MET A 195 -17.45 -1.43 2.32
CA MET A 195 -16.00 -1.70 2.21
C MET A 195 -15.25 -1.42 3.53
N LEU A 196 -15.70 -0.43 4.30
CA LEU A 196 -15.11 -0.11 5.61
C LEU A 196 -15.55 -1.05 6.74
N ALA A 197 -16.62 -1.83 6.57
CA ALA A 197 -17.20 -2.66 7.63
C ALA A 197 -16.22 -3.72 8.15
N GLY A 198 -15.55 -4.46 7.27
CA GLY A 198 -14.57 -5.50 7.64
C GLY A 198 -13.39 -4.95 8.46
N PRO A 199 -12.67 -3.92 7.97
CA PRO A 199 -11.61 -3.28 8.73
C PRO A 199 -12.11 -2.67 10.03
N LEU A 200 -13.25 -1.97 10.04
CA LEU A 200 -13.78 -1.35 11.26
C LEU A 200 -14.15 -2.40 12.32
N PHE A 201 -14.63 -3.58 11.91
CA PHE A 201 -14.79 -4.71 12.82
C PHE A 201 -13.47 -5.09 13.48
N LEU A 202 -12.38 -5.25 12.72
CA LEU A 202 -11.06 -5.51 13.31
C LEU A 202 -10.58 -4.36 14.20
N TYR A 203 -10.82 -3.11 13.80
CA TYR A 203 -10.49 -1.95 14.60
C TYR A 203 -11.14 -2.03 15.99
N LEU A 204 -12.41 -2.41 16.07
CA LEU A 204 -13.16 -2.43 17.34
C LEU A 204 -12.85 -3.65 18.20
N PHE A 205 -12.62 -4.82 17.61
CA PHE A 205 -12.52 -6.09 18.34
C PHE A 205 -11.08 -6.62 18.53
N ARG A 206 -10.08 -6.09 17.82
CA ARG A 206 -8.69 -6.58 17.88
C ARG A 206 -7.70 -5.45 18.18
N GLU A 207 -7.39 -5.26 19.47
CA GLU A 207 -6.44 -4.22 19.92
C GLU A 207 -4.97 -4.50 19.61
N ARG A 208 -4.64 -5.72 19.13
CA ARG A 208 -3.28 -6.15 18.81
C ARG A 208 -2.69 -5.40 17.60
N PHE A 209 -3.53 -5.03 16.63
CA PHE A 209 -3.08 -4.34 15.41
C PHE A 209 -3.15 -2.83 15.62
N ARG A 210 -1.99 -2.21 15.86
CA ARG A 210 -1.89 -0.77 16.18
C ARG A 210 -1.19 0.05 15.11
N GLU A 211 -0.42 -0.58 14.22
CA GLU A 211 0.37 0.12 13.21
C GLU A 211 -0.56 0.71 12.12
N PRO A 212 -0.35 1.96 11.66
CA PRO A 212 -1.16 2.58 10.60
C PRO A 212 -1.16 1.80 9.28
N LEU A 213 -0.04 1.13 8.96
CA LEU A 213 0.10 0.31 7.76
C LEU A 213 -0.74 -0.96 7.82
N ASP A 214 -0.94 -1.54 9.01
CA ASP A 214 -1.86 -2.66 9.19
C ASP A 214 -3.28 -2.23 8.81
N GLY A 215 -3.74 -1.07 9.31
CA GLY A 215 -5.03 -0.48 8.96
C GLY A 215 -5.21 -0.31 7.45
N LEU A 216 -4.20 0.28 6.78
CA LEU A 216 -4.17 0.43 5.32
C LEU A 216 -4.37 -0.92 4.61
N SER A 217 -3.68 -1.96 5.08
CA SER A 217 -3.71 -3.28 4.45
C SER A 217 -5.08 -3.95 4.57
N PHE A 218 -5.70 -3.93 5.76
CA PHE A 218 -7.06 -4.44 5.95
C PHE A 218 -8.07 -3.68 5.08
N GLY A 219 -7.95 -2.35 5.00
CA GLY A 219 -8.79 -1.49 4.17
C GLY A 219 -8.70 -1.84 2.69
N ALA A 220 -7.48 -1.96 2.17
CA ALA A 220 -7.24 -2.36 0.78
C ALA A 220 -7.78 -3.77 0.51
N ALA A 221 -7.50 -4.75 1.39
CA ALA A 221 -8.00 -6.13 1.26
C ALA A 221 -9.53 -6.19 1.14
N SER A 222 -10.24 -5.52 2.05
CA SER A 222 -11.70 -5.47 2.06
C SER A 222 -12.27 -4.82 0.79
N ALA A 223 -11.70 -3.70 0.36
CA ALA A 223 -12.14 -2.99 -0.83
C ALA A 223 -11.88 -3.79 -2.13
N LEU A 224 -10.73 -4.46 -2.21
CA LEU A 224 -10.40 -5.35 -3.34
C LEU A 224 -11.36 -6.54 -3.41
N GLY A 225 -11.62 -7.19 -2.27
CA GLY A 225 -12.59 -8.29 -2.18
C GLY A 225 -14.00 -7.86 -2.58
N PHE A 226 -14.49 -6.73 -2.04
CA PHE A 226 -15.79 -6.17 -2.39
C PHE A 226 -15.90 -5.83 -3.87
N THR A 227 -14.90 -5.14 -4.42
CA THR A 227 -14.93 -4.69 -5.82
C THR A 227 -14.84 -5.88 -6.77
N MET A 228 -13.98 -6.85 -6.47
CA MET A 228 -13.86 -8.11 -7.22
C MET A 228 -15.20 -8.84 -7.28
N ALA A 229 -15.82 -9.08 -6.12
CA ALA A 229 -17.07 -9.84 -6.07
C ALA A 229 -18.25 -9.08 -6.68
N SER A 230 -18.29 -7.76 -6.51
CA SER A 230 -19.30 -6.90 -7.14
C SER A 230 -19.17 -6.90 -8.67
N ALA A 231 -17.94 -6.80 -9.18
CA ALA A 231 -17.68 -6.85 -10.62
C ALA A 231 -18.07 -8.23 -11.20
N LEU A 232 -17.65 -9.33 -10.56
CA LEU A 232 -18.02 -10.68 -10.99
C LEU A 232 -19.54 -10.89 -10.99
N THR A 233 -20.24 -10.42 -9.97
CA THR A 233 -21.71 -10.51 -9.89
C THR A 233 -22.37 -9.72 -11.02
N ARG A 234 -21.87 -8.51 -11.31
CA ARG A 234 -22.39 -7.66 -12.41
C ARG A 234 -22.14 -8.27 -13.80
N PHE A 235 -20.99 -8.90 -13.99
CA PHE A 235 -20.62 -9.52 -15.27
C PHE A 235 -21.07 -10.98 -15.39
N TRP A 236 -21.73 -11.54 -14.36
CA TRP A 236 -22.19 -12.92 -14.36
C TRP A 236 -23.01 -13.33 -15.59
N PRO A 237 -23.97 -12.51 -16.09
CA PRO A 237 -24.75 -12.88 -17.28
C PRO A 237 -23.89 -13.06 -18.55
N LEU A 238 -22.73 -12.39 -18.63
CA LEU A 238 -21.81 -12.53 -19.76
C LEU A 238 -21.06 -13.88 -19.71
N LEU A 239 -20.84 -14.42 -18.51
CA LEU A 239 -20.16 -15.69 -18.31
C LEU A 239 -21.04 -16.88 -18.72
N THR A 240 -22.36 -16.71 -18.66
CA THR A 240 -23.34 -17.71 -19.09
C THR A 240 -23.68 -17.62 -20.58
N GLY A 241 -23.17 -16.62 -21.30
CA GLY A 241 -23.41 -16.40 -22.72
C GLY A 241 -22.37 -17.07 -23.64
N PRO A 242 -22.40 -16.76 -24.95
CA PRO A 242 -21.43 -17.25 -25.92
C PRO A 242 -19.98 -16.86 -25.56
N LEU A 243 -19.04 -17.78 -25.73
CA LEU A 243 -17.62 -17.59 -25.37
C LEU A 243 -16.90 -16.54 -26.24
N VAL A 244 -17.31 -16.41 -27.50
CA VAL A 244 -16.79 -15.42 -28.45
C VAL A 244 -17.81 -14.30 -28.56
N GLY A 245 -17.41 -13.09 -28.15
CA GLY A 245 -18.30 -11.93 -28.20
C GLY A 245 -18.18 -11.15 -29.50
N THR A 246 -19.27 -10.50 -29.90
CA THR A 246 -19.29 -9.53 -30.99
C THR A 246 -19.10 -8.13 -30.41
N GLY A 247 -18.05 -7.41 -30.82
CA GLY A 247 -17.79 -6.04 -30.35
C GLY A 247 -16.41 -5.54 -30.74
N SER A 248 -16.18 -4.23 -30.61
CA SER A 248 -14.86 -3.66 -30.87
C SER A 248 -13.88 -4.07 -29.77
N THR A 249 -12.64 -4.41 -30.15
CA THR A 249 -11.58 -4.79 -29.21
C THR A 249 -11.17 -3.62 -28.31
N LEU A 250 -11.22 -2.40 -28.84
CA LEU A 250 -10.90 -1.16 -28.12
C LEU A 250 -11.90 -0.86 -27.00
N ASP A 251 -13.21 -1.01 -27.24
CA ASP A 251 -14.23 -0.78 -26.20
C ASP A 251 -14.11 -1.80 -25.07
N TRP A 252 -13.80 -3.05 -25.40
CA TRP A 252 -13.55 -4.09 -24.40
C TRP A 252 -12.28 -3.81 -23.60
N ALA A 253 -11.18 -3.44 -24.25
CA ALA A 253 -9.95 -3.06 -23.55
C ALA A 253 -10.20 -1.89 -22.57
N ALA A 254 -10.98 -0.90 -22.99
CA ALA A 254 -11.39 0.22 -22.17
C ALA A 254 -12.22 -0.21 -20.95
N ARG A 255 -13.25 -1.03 -21.14
CA ARG A 255 -14.10 -1.56 -20.06
C ARG A 255 -13.31 -2.42 -19.06
N LEU A 256 -12.42 -3.27 -19.56
CA LEU A 256 -11.54 -4.12 -18.75
C LEU A 256 -10.59 -3.27 -17.91
N THR A 257 -10.00 -2.23 -18.49
CA THR A 257 -9.10 -1.31 -17.78
C THR A 257 -9.87 -0.54 -16.69
N ARG A 258 -11.07 -0.06 -17.00
CA ARG A 258 -11.95 0.62 -16.04
C ARG A 258 -12.25 -0.28 -14.84
N ALA A 259 -12.79 -1.47 -15.08
CA ALA A 259 -13.30 -2.35 -14.03
C ALA A 259 -12.20 -3.12 -13.29
N GLY A 260 -11.23 -3.68 -14.03
CA GLY A 260 -10.18 -4.54 -13.48
C GLY A 260 -9.02 -3.78 -12.83
N LEU A 261 -8.80 -2.52 -13.21
CA LEU A 261 -7.68 -1.72 -12.70
C LEU A 261 -8.14 -0.44 -12.01
N LEU A 262 -8.76 0.51 -12.74
CA LEU A 262 -8.98 1.86 -12.21
C LEU A 262 -9.93 1.89 -11.02
N VAL A 263 -11.13 1.31 -11.16
CA VAL A 263 -12.13 1.26 -10.07
C VAL A 263 -11.59 0.47 -8.88
N MET A 264 -10.87 -0.63 -9.15
CA MET A 264 -10.23 -1.48 -8.15
C MET A 264 -9.20 -0.70 -7.32
N LEU A 265 -8.34 0.07 -7.98
CA LEU A 265 -7.34 0.92 -7.34
C LEU A 265 -7.97 2.09 -6.57
N ILE A 266 -8.99 2.73 -7.13
CA ILE A 266 -9.71 3.83 -6.45
C ILE A 266 -10.34 3.35 -5.15
N ASN A 267 -11.06 2.21 -5.19
CA ASN A 267 -11.71 1.65 -4.01
C ASN A 267 -10.68 1.20 -2.95
N ALA A 268 -9.58 0.59 -3.38
CA ALA A 268 -8.48 0.22 -2.48
C ALA A 268 -7.82 1.45 -1.83
N CYS A 269 -7.54 2.50 -2.61
CA CYS A 269 -6.93 3.72 -2.09
C CYS A 269 -7.84 4.49 -1.14
N THR A 270 -9.12 4.68 -1.50
CA THR A 270 -10.08 5.43 -0.68
C THR A 270 -10.36 4.74 0.66
N THR A 271 -10.61 3.42 0.63
CA THR A 271 -10.86 2.63 1.84
C THR A 271 -9.59 2.46 2.67
N GLY A 272 -8.46 2.22 2.02
CA GLY A 272 -7.14 2.15 2.64
C GLY A 272 -6.73 3.46 3.33
N LEU A 273 -7.03 4.61 2.72
CA LEU A 273 -6.77 5.92 3.29
C LEU A 273 -7.55 6.17 4.58
N VAL A 274 -8.85 5.87 4.58
CA VAL A 274 -9.72 6.04 5.77
C VAL A 274 -9.25 5.15 6.91
N THR A 275 -8.97 3.89 6.61
CA THR A 275 -8.50 2.91 7.61
C THR A 275 -7.11 3.27 8.14
N ALA A 276 -6.16 3.67 7.29
CA ALA A 276 -4.86 4.18 7.72
C ALA A 276 -5.00 5.39 8.67
N ALA A 277 -5.88 6.35 8.34
CA ALA A 277 -6.12 7.53 9.17
C ALA A 277 -6.74 7.19 10.53
N LEU A 278 -7.65 6.20 10.58
CA LEU A 278 -8.28 5.70 11.81
C LEU A 278 -7.25 5.02 12.72
N TRP A 279 -6.39 4.15 12.18
CA TRP A 279 -5.32 3.51 12.95
C TRP A 279 -4.29 4.53 13.42
N LEU A 280 -3.92 5.47 12.57
CA LEU A 280 -3.02 6.55 12.95
C LEU A 280 -3.58 7.40 14.10
N ARG A 281 -4.91 7.62 14.16
CA ARG A 281 -5.56 8.30 15.30
C ARG A 281 -5.45 7.48 16.60
N ARG A 282 -5.46 6.15 16.53
CA ARG A 282 -5.28 5.28 17.70
C ARG A 282 -3.84 5.21 18.15
N TYR A 283 -2.89 5.15 17.21
CA TYR A 283 -1.47 5.05 17.48
C TYR A 283 -0.88 6.35 18.04
N ASP A 284 -1.29 7.50 17.49
CA ASP A 284 -0.69 8.80 17.81
C ASP A 284 -1.07 9.31 19.22
N ARG A 285 -0.13 9.16 20.17
CA ARG A 285 -0.22 9.73 21.52
C ARG A 285 0.06 11.24 21.57
N ARG A 286 0.61 11.86 20.51
CA ARG A 286 0.98 13.28 20.45
C ARG A 286 0.19 14.00 19.33
N ARG A 287 -1.04 14.39 19.66
CA ARG A 287 -1.96 15.15 18.76
C ARG A 287 -1.39 16.43 18.11
N SER A 288 -0.26 16.99 18.58
CA SER A 288 0.13 18.39 18.30
C SER A 288 1.01 18.62 17.06
N GLY A 289 1.21 17.64 16.18
CA GLY A 289 2.12 17.77 15.02
C GLY A 289 1.55 17.35 13.67
N ARG A 290 0.29 16.89 13.60
CA ARG A 290 -0.25 16.29 12.38
C ARG A 290 -0.74 17.34 11.39
N PRO A 291 -0.36 17.24 10.11
CA PRO A 291 -0.98 18.08 9.10
C PRO A 291 -2.45 17.68 8.89
N TRP A 292 -3.30 18.67 8.60
CA TRP A 292 -4.75 18.50 8.50
C TRP A 292 -5.18 17.47 7.44
N TRP A 293 -4.39 17.30 6.37
CA TRP A 293 -4.63 16.30 5.32
C TRP A 293 -4.48 14.84 5.79
N SER A 294 -3.78 14.59 6.90
CA SER A 294 -3.67 13.25 7.52
C SER A 294 -4.79 12.94 8.53
N SER A 295 -5.76 13.84 8.68
CA SER A 295 -6.87 13.67 9.63
C SER A 295 -7.91 12.67 9.11
N VAL A 296 -8.62 12.03 10.03
CA VAL A 296 -9.73 11.12 9.70
C VAL A 296 -10.82 11.85 8.91
N LEU A 297 -11.11 13.10 9.26
CA LEU A 297 -12.10 13.92 8.54
C LEU A 297 -11.68 14.15 7.09
N ALA A 298 -10.43 14.54 6.84
CA ALA A 298 -9.92 14.72 5.48
C ALA A 298 -9.98 13.41 4.69
N ALA A 299 -9.59 12.29 5.30
CA ALA A 299 -9.67 10.97 4.66
C ALA A 299 -11.12 10.59 4.29
N LEU A 300 -12.08 10.83 5.18
CA LEU A 300 -13.51 10.59 4.91
C LEU A 300 -14.03 11.48 3.78
N VAL A 301 -13.75 12.80 3.82
CA VAL A 301 -14.19 13.74 2.78
C VAL A 301 -13.63 13.34 1.42
N VAL A 302 -12.34 12.99 1.34
CA VAL A 302 -11.72 12.53 0.09
C VAL A 302 -12.33 11.21 -0.38
N ALA A 303 -12.46 10.22 0.51
CA ALA A 303 -12.99 8.91 0.14
C ALA A 303 -14.43 8.99 -0.36
N PHE A 304 -15.35 9.58 0.41
CA PHE A 304 -16.76 9.71 0.01
C PHE A 304 -16.94 10.69 -1.15
N GLY A 305 -16.18 11.79 -1.18
CA GLY A 305 -16.21 12.75 -2.28
C GLY A 305 -15.81 12.12 -3.62
N VAL A 306 -14.77 11.28 -3.64
CA VAL A 306 -14.38 10.54 -4.84
C VAL A 306 -15.43 9.52 -5.24
N GLN A 307 -16.05 8.81 -4.30
CA GLN A 307 -17.11 7.84 -4.61
C GLN A 307 -18.34 8.50 -5.23
N VAL A 308 -18.78 9.63 -4.67
CA VAL A 308 -19.86 10.43 -5.26
C VAL A 308 -19.46 10.95 -6.63
N LEU A 309 -18.22 11.44 -6.81
CA LEU A 309 -17.72 11.85 -8.12
C LEU A 309 -17.80 10.70 -9.15
N LEU A 310 -17.39 9.49 -8.78
CA LEU A 310 -17.49 8.30 -9.65
C LEU A 310 -18.94 8.01 -10.03
N GLY A 311 -19.87 8.08 -9.07
CA GLY A 311 -21.30 7.94 -9.32
C GLY A 311 -21.81 8.98 -10.31
N MET A 312 -21.48 10.26 -10.10
CA MET A 312 -21.88 11.36 -10.98
C MET A 312 -21.32 11.24 -12.39
N LEU A 313 -20.07 10.78 -12.53
CA LEU A 313 -19.44 10.57 -13.83
C LEU A 313 -20.19 9.56 -14.70
N THR A 314 -20.86 8.56 -14.10
CA THR A 314 -21.66 7.60 -14.87
C THR A 314 -22.85 8.24 -15.61
N PHE A 315 -23.31 9.41 -15.16
CA PHE A 315 -24.39 10.17 -15.80
C PHE A 315 -23.88 11.31 -16.67
N ALA A 316 -22.85 12.02 -16.20
CA ALA A 316 -22.33 13.21 -16.86
C ALA A 316 -21.47 12.90 -18.09
N VAL A 317 -20.76 11.76 -18.08
CA VAL A 317 -19.79 11.41 -19.11
C VAL A 317 -20.22 10.13 -19.81
N GLN A 318 -20.72 10.29 -21.04
CA GLN A 318 -21.13 9.16 -21.88
C GLN A 318 -19.99 8.65 -22.78
N ASP A 319 -18.97 9.50 -23.01
CA ASP A 319 -17.78 9.14 -23.78
C ASP A 319 -16.85 8.24 -22.94
N LEU A 320 -16.59 7.03 -23.44
CA LEU A 320 -15.81 6.02 -22.73
C LEU A 320 -14.35 6.42 -22.53
N ILE A 321 -13.75 7.12 -23.49
CA ILE A 321 -12.34 7.51 -23.44
C ILE A 321 -12.16 8.68 -22.47
N LEU A 322 -13.07 9.64 -22.47
CA LEU A 322 -13.08 10.74 -21.51
C LEU A 322 -13.28 10.23 -20.08
N ASP A 323 -14.23 9.31 -19.86
CA ASP A 323 -14.43 8.69 -18.55
C ASP A 323 -13.17 7.96 -18.07
N LEU A 324 -12.52 7.19 -18.95
CA LEU A 324 -11.26 6.53 -18.62
C LEU A 324 -10.14 7.51 -18.27
N ALA A 325 -10.00 8.60 -19.03
CA ALA A 325 -8.98 9.62 -18.78
C ALA A 325 -9.20 10.27 -17.40
N ILE A 326 -10.44 10.58 -17.04
CA ILE A 326 -10.80 11.13 -15.73
C ILE A 326 -10.49 10.12 -14.62
N LEU A 327 -10.88 8.85 -14.78
CA LEU A 327 -10.60 7.81 -13.79
C LEU A 327 -9.10 7.55 -13.62
N ALA A 328 -8.32 7.59 -14.71
CA ALA A 328 -6.87 7.46 -14.66
C ALA A 328 -6.24 8.62 -13.89
N LEU A 329 -6.70 9.85 -14.14
CA LEU A 329 -6.25 11.04 -13.40
C LEU A 329 -6.60 10.95 -11.91
N VAL A 330 -7.85 10.60 -11.57
CA VAL A 330 -8.31 10.42 -10.18
C VAL A 330 -7.48 9.34 -9.48
N THR A 331 -7.23 8.21 -10.14
CA THR A 331 -6.39 7.13 -9.62
C THR A 331 -4.97 7.62 -9.34
N ALA A 332 -4.36 8.36 -10.27
CA ALA A 332 -3.01 8.89 -10.11
C ALA A 332 -2.92 9.88 -8.93
N VAL A 333 -3.89 10.79 -8.81
CA VAL A 333 -3.97 11.74 -7.70
C VAL A 333 -4.16 11.01 -6.37
N LEU A 334 -5.03 10.00 -6.30
CA LEU A 334 -5.24 9.20 -5.10
C LEU A 334 -3.98 8.42 -4.68
N LEU A 335 -3.25 7.83 -5.62
CA LEU A 335 -2.01 7.11 -5.32
C LEU A 335 -0.94 8.07 -4.77
N LEU A 336 -0.81 9.27 -5.34
CA LEU A 336 0.09 10.30 -4.83
C LEU A 336 -0.33 10.77 -3.44
N PHE A 337 -1.63 11.00 -3.23
CA PHE A 337 -2.16 11.41 -1.94
C PHE A 337 -1.94 10.35 -0.87
N LEU A 338 -2.25 9.08 -1.18
CA LEU A 338 -2.03 7.95 -0.29
C LEU A 338 -0.54 7.82 0.09
N ARG A 339 0.35 8.01 -0.89
CA ARG A 339 1.80 8.00 -0.66
C ARG A 339 2.26 9.11 0.29
N VAL A 340 1.71 10.32 0.17
CA VAL A 340 1.98 11.42 1.11
C VAL A 340 1.47 11.08 2.50
N VAL A 341 0.26 10.51 2.64
CA VAL A 341 -0.29 10.12 3.94
C VAL A 341 0.54 9.01 4.60
N ILE A 342 0.96 8.00 3.85
CA ILE A 342 1.86 6.94 4.34
C ILE A 342 3.20 7.53 4.80
N HIS A 343 3.77 8.47 4.04
CA HIS A 343 5.02 9.12 4.40
C HIS A 343 4.94 9.80 5.77
N GLU A 344 3.89 10.60 5.97
CA GLU A 344 3.66 11.32 7.22
C GLU A 344 3.32 10.36 8.37
N ALA A 345 2.52 9.32 8.11
CA ALA A 345 2.20 8.30 9.11
C ALA A 345 3.47 7.60 9.63
N LEU A 346 4.38 7.22 8.74
CA LEU A 346 5.65 6.60 9.12
C LEU A 346 6.58 7.57 9.88
N LEU A 347 6.59 8.85 9.51
CA LEU A 347 7.33 9.87 10.25
C LEU A 347 6.81 10.07 11.68
N THR A 348 5.49 9.95 11.88
CA THR A 348 4.90 10.04 13.23
C THR A 348 5.13 8.80 14.07
N GLU A 349 5.22 7.62 13.45
CA GLU A 349 5.41 6.34 14.15
C GLU A 349 6.80 6.21 14.79
N GLY A 350 7.83 6.82 14.18
CA GLY A 350 9.21 6.61 14.58
C GLY A 350 9.70 7.31 15.86
N ALA A 351 8.85 8.09 16.53
CA ALA A 351 9.25 8.91 17.68
C ALA A 351 9.48 8.11 19.00
N GLU A 352 9.29 6.79 19.03
CA GLU A 352 9.29 6.00 20.28
C GLU A 352 10.28 4.82 20.26
N HIS A 353 11.57 5.02 20.00
CA HIS A 353 12.55 3.92 20.14
C HIS A 353 13.91 4.38 20.68
N GLU A 354 14.44 3.59 21.62
CA GLU A 354 15.82 3.67 22.11
C GLU A 354 16.81 3.09 21.09
N ILE A 355 18.10 3.41 21.24
CA ILE A 355 19.17 2.89 20.38
C ILE A 355 19.39 1.42 20.74
N GLY A 356 18.88 0.50 19.91
CA GLY A 356 19.08 -0.93 20.07
C GLY A 356 20.41 -1.44 19.46
N PRO A 357 20.64 -2.76 19.47
CA PRO A 357 21.87 -3.38 18.96
C PRO A 357 22.06 -3.15 17.45
N ASP A 358 23.28 -3.33 16.96
CA ASP A 358 23.54 -3.22 15.53
C ASP A 358 22.94 -4.40 14.76
N ALA A 359 22.23 -4.09 13.67
CA ALA A 359 21.62 -5.10 12.82
C ALA A 359 21.59 -4.64 11.37
N PRO A 360 21.59 -5.57 10.40
CA PRO A 360 21.47 -5.21 8.99
C PRO A 360 20.15 -4.47 8.72
N CYS A 361 20.21 -3.40 7.94
CA CYS A 361 19.02 -2.78 7.39
C CYS A 361 18.43 -3.67 6.29
N PRO A 362 17.12 -3.99 6.29
CA PRO A 362 16.51 -4.79 5.23
C PRO A 362 16.52 -4.07 3.87
N GLU A 363 16.65 -2.75 3.88
CA GLU A 363 16.61 -1.91 2.68
C GLU A 363 18.01 -1.67 2.11
N CYS A 364 18.95 -1.15 2.90
CA CYS A 364 20.31 -0.85 2.41
C CYS A 364 21.36 -1.92 2.75
N HIS A 365 21.00 -2.98 3.49
CA HIS A 365 21.87 -4.07 3.95
C HIS A 365 23.12 -3.65 4.75
N ARG A 366 23.24 -2.37 5.09
CA ARG A 366 24.30 -1.87 5.97
C ARG A 366 23.99 -2.25 7.42
N ILE A 367 25.01 -2.67 8.15
CA ILE A 367 24.93 -2.88 9.59
C ILE A 367 24.87 -1.51 10.25
N VAL A 368 23.77 -1.23 10.95
CA VAL A 368 23.53 0.06 11.63
C VAL A 368 22.84 -0.18 12.98
N PRO A 369 22.96 0.75 13.93
CA PRO A 369 22.21 0.70 15.18
C PRO A 369 20.71 0.63 14.91
N THR A 370 20.00 -0.28 15.56
CA THR A 370 18.55 -0.38 15.37
C THR A 370 17.86 0.79 16.05
N MET A 371 17.25 1.64 15.23
CA MET A 371 16.34 2.69 15.64
C MET A 371 15.12 2.69 14.71
N ALA A 372 14.15 3.55 14.97
CA ALA A 372 12.94 3.66 14.16
C ALA A 372 13.20 3.91 12.67
N PHE A 373 14.24 4.69 12.36
CA PHE A 373 14.75 4.88 11.01
C PHE A 373 16.18 4.40 10.90
N CYS A 374 16.55 3.89 9.71
CA CYS A 374 17.93 3.59 9.40
C CYS A 374 18.78 4.89 9.33
N PRO A 375 19.87 5.04 10.11
CA PRO A 375 20.72 6.24 10.04
C PRO A 375 21.41 6.44 8.69
N ALA A 376 21.63 5.35 7.94
CA ALA A 376 22.31 5.39 6.65
C ALA A 376 21.36 5.72 5.49
N CYS A 377 20.25 4.99 5.34
CA CYS A 377 19.33 5.20 4.20
C CYS A 377 18.04 5.93 4.57
N GLY A 378 17.70 6.12 5.84
CA GLY A 378 16.47 6.81 6.25
C GLY A 378 15.19 5.96 6.19
N ALA A 379 15.27 4.69 5.77
CA ALA A 379 14.10 3.80 5.71
C ALA A 379 13.47 3.60 7.10
N ALA A 380 12.15 3.73 7.17
CA ALA A 380 11.35 3.45 8.35
C ALA A 380 11.33 1.94 8.62
N ARG A 381 11.73 1.52 9.82
CA ARG A 381 11.71 0.11 10.20
C ARG A 381 10.29 -0.45 10.32
N ALA A 382 9.30 0.39 10.58
CA ALA A 382 7.88 0.01 10.53
C ALA A 382 7.39 -0.36 9.12
N ALA A 383 8.03 0.20 8.08
CA ALA A 383 7.73 -0.17 6.70
C ALA A 383 8.47 -1.43 6.24
N ALA A 384 9.44 -1.94 7.01
CA ALA A 384 10.08 -3.20 6.68
C ALA A 384 9.15 -4.39 6.97
N ALA A 385 9.37 -5.51 6.29
CA ALA A 385 8.71 -6.76 6.63
C ALA A 385 8.99 -7.12 8.10
N LYS A 386 7.94 -7.49 8.86
CA LYS A 386 8.03 -7.78 10.30
C LYS A 386 9.06 -8.88 10.64
N GLN A 387 9.26 -9.85 9.74
CA GLN A 387 10.26 -10.93 9.86
C GLN A 387 11.72 -10.42 9.86
N GLY A 388 12.01 -9.34 9.15
CA GLY A 388 13.35 -8.76 9.04
C GLY A 388 13.64 -7.70 10.09
N ARG A 389 12.68 -7.39 10.97
CA ARG A 389 12.84 -6.39 12.02
C ARG A 389 13.55 -7.03 13.23
N PRO A 390 14.80 -6.65 13.54
CA PRO A 390 15.42 -7.05 14.80
C PRO A 390 14.56 -6.54 15.96
N LYS A 391 14.22 -7.43 16.91
CA LYS A 391 13.46 -7.05 18.10
C LYS A 391 14.33 -6.09 18.92
N VAL A 392 13.89 -4.84 19.05
CA VAL A 392 14.54 -3.89 19.96
C VAL A 392 14.27 -4.39 21.38
N ALA A 393 15.32 -4.54 22.18
CA ALA A 393 15.17 -4.88 23.59
C ALA A 393 14.40 -3.75 24.29
N GLY A 394 13.12 -3.96 24.57
CA GLY A 394 12.27 -2.96 25.25
C GLY A 394 10.78 -2.93 24.87
N GLY A 395 10.32 -3.67 23.85
CA GLY A 395 8.90 -3.71 23.48
C GLY A 395 8.15 -4.91 24.05
N VAL A 396 7.13 -4.67 24.86
CA VAL A 396 6.05 -5.62 25.20
C VAL A 396 5.27 -5.99 23.94
#